data_AF-A0A2M8Q936-F1
#
_entry.id   AF-A0A2M8Q936-F1
#
_cell.length_a   1.000
_cell.length_b   1.000
_cell.length_c   1.000
_cell.angle_alpha   90.00
_cell.angle_beta   90.00
_cell.angle_gamma   90.00
#
_symmetry.space_group_name_H-M   'P 1'
#
loop_
_entity.id
_entity.type
_entity.pdbx_description
1 polymer ?
#
loop_
_entity_poly.entity_id
_entity_poly.type
_entity_poly.pdbx_seq_one_letter_code
_entity_poly.pdbx_strand_id
1 'polypeptide(L)'
;MTTAADISWDDLKAMIFAHSEQLRETGRLISELRESGKETDRRMQETDRLIRELRESSKETDRRMQETDRLIRELRESSKETDRQIRRLERQMGRLGNRLGQFVQDMVEPAVVRIFQEQGIPVHRVMPNVQARDDAGRVTMEIDLLVINGDHAIAVECKSRLTSDDVD
;
A
#
# COMPACT_ATOMS: atom_id res chain seq x y z
N MET A 1 -39.79 89.74 17.95
CA MET A 1 -40.99 89.35 18.71
C MET A 1 -41.81 88.44 17.80
N THR A 2 -41.73 87.14 18.03
CA THR A 2 -42.38 86.13 17.18
C THR A 2 -43.81 85.97 17.70
N THR A 3 -44.80 86.28 16.86
CA THR A 3 -46.23 86.13 17.17
C THR A 3 -46.54 84.65 17.35
N ALA A 4 -47.00 84.27 18.54
CA ALA A 4 -47.57 82.95 18.77
C ALA A 4 -48.80 82.82 17.87
N ALA A 5 -48.78 81.85 16.96
CA ALA A 5 -49.96 81.49 16.19
C ALA A 5 -51.03 80.97 17.15
N ASP A 6 -52.25 81.50 17.08
CA ASP A 6 -53.40 80.95 17.82
C ASP A 6 -53.73 79.58 17.22
N ILE A 7 -53.22 78.52 17.85
CA ILE A 7 -53.50 77.13 17.49
C ILE A 7 -54.95 76.85 17.89
N SER A 8 -55.79 76.46 16.92
CA SER A 8 -57.18 76.07 17.20
C SER A 8 -57.21 74.81 18.06
N TRP A 9 -58.23 74.67 18.89
CA TRP A 9 -58.42 73.48 19.71
C TRP A 9 -58.58 72.20 18.86
N ASP A 10 -59.07 72.33 17.63
CA ASP A 10 -59.15 71.24 16.65
C ASP A 10 -57.76 70.84 16.11
N ASP A 11 -56.85 71.79 15.90
CA ASP A 11 -55.46 71.51 15.50
C ASP A 11 -54.70 70.80 16.61
N LEU A 12 -54.91 71.22 17.87
CA LEU A 12 -54.31 70.60 19.04
C LEU A 12 -54.78 69.15 19.21
N LYS A 13 -56.08 68.88 18.99
CA LYS A 13 -56.63 67.51 18.95
C LYS A 13 -56.03 66.66 17.84
N ALA A 14 -55.91 67.20 16.63
CA ALA A 14 -55.34 66.50 15.49
C ALA A 14 -53.88 66.12 15.75
N MET A 15 -53.09 67.04 16.33
CA MET A 15 -51.69 66.76 16.72
C MET A 15 -51.59 65.68 17.82
N ILE A 16 -52.44 65.73 18.85
CA ILE A 16 -52.46 64.69 19.90
C ILE A 16 -52.81 63.33 19.31
N PHE A 17 -53.79 63.27 18.41
CA PHE A 17 -54.17 62.02 17.75
C PHE A 17 -53.02 61.48 16.88
N ALA A 18 -52.40 62.31 16.05
CA ALA A 18 -51.25 61.94 15.23
C ALA A 18 -50.06 61.46 16.09
N HIS A 19 -49.77 62.14 17.20
CA HIS A 19 -48.71 61.72 18.11
C HIS A 19 -49.04 60.39 18.81
N SER A 20 -50.31 60.16 19.16
CA SER A 20 -50.75 58.88 19.74
C SER A 20 -50.64 57.71 18.75
N GLU A 21 -50.90 57.94 17.47
CA GLU A 21 -50.67 56.97 16.39
C GLU A 21 -49.18 56.67 16.20
N GLN A 22 -48.33 57.71 16.21
CA GLN A 22 -46.88 57.53 16.14
C GLN A 22 -46.32 56.73 17.33
N LEU A 23 -46.84 56.95 18.54
CA LEU A 23 -46.46 56.19 19.73
C LEU A 23 -46.89 54.72 19.64
N ARG A 24 -48.05 54.44 19.05
CA ARG A 24 -48.48 53.05 18.78
C ARG A 24 -47.56 52.36 17.77
N GLU A 25 -47.24 53.03 16.67
CA GLU A 25 -46.39 52.45 15.62
C GLU A 25 -44.95 52.24 16.12
N THR A 26 -44.39 53.19 16.90
CA THR A 26 -43.09 52.98 17.54
C THR A 26 -43.11 51.83 18.54
N GLY A 27 -44.18 51.66 19.33
CA GLY A 27 -44.36 50.49 20.18
C GLY A 27 -44.39 49.18 19.39
N ARG A 28 -45.06 49.17 18.24
CA ARG A 28 -45.13 48.01 17.33
C ARG A 28 -43.74 47.65 16.79
N LEU A 29 -43.01 48.62 16.26
CA LEU A 29 -41.65 48.44 15.72
C LEU A 29 -40.65 47.96 16.79
N ILE A 30 -40.74 48.49 18.02
CA ILE A 30 -39.91 48.02 19.15
C ILE A 30 -40.20 46.55 19.47
N SER A 31 -41.47 46.12 19.42
CA SER A 31 -41.84 44.72 19.64
C SER A 31 -41.25 43.80 18.55
N GLU A 32 -41.39 44.19 17.28
CA GLU A 32 -40.82 43.44 16.15
C GLU A 32 -39.29 43.35 16.23
N LEU A 33 -38.62 44.46 16.58
CA LEU A 33 -37.17 44.48 16.75
C LEU A 33 -36.73 43.54 17.88
N ARG A 34 -37.49 43.49 18.98
CA ARG A 34 -37.22 42.58 20.10
C ARG A 34 -37.40 41.12 19.72
N GLU A 35 -38.40 40.79 18.91
CA GLU A 35 -38.61 39.43 18.40
C GLU A 35 -37.50 39.01 17.43
N SER A 36 -37.13 39.89 16.50
CA SER A 36 -36.01 39.69 15.58
C SER A 36 -34.68 39.50 16.31
N GLY A 37 -34.44 40.27 17.38
CA GLY A 37 -33.28 40.11 18.26
C GLY A 37 -33.23 38.72 18.91
N LYS A 38 -34.35 38.26 19.49
CA LYS A 38 -34.44 36.91 20.09
C LYS A 38 -34.19 35.80 19.07
N GLU A 39 -34.70 35.96 17.86
CA GLU A 39 -34.47 34.99 16.78
C GLU A 39 -33.00 34.95 16.34
N THR A 40 -32.37 36.12 16.26
CA THR A 40 -30.93 36.23 15.96
C THR A 40 -30.09 35.54 17.05
N ASP A 41 -30.40 35.79 18.32
CA ASP A 41 -29.71 35.15 19.45
C ASP A 41 -29.84 33.62 19.40
N ARG A 42 -31.02 33.09 19.06
CA ARG A 42 -31.22 31.64 18.89
C ARG A 42 -30.36 31.07 17.77
N ARG A 43 -30.33 31.73 16.61
CA ARG A 43 -29.52 31.30 15.46
C ARG A 43 -28.02 31.34 15.76
N MET A 44 -27.57 32.34 16.52
CA MET A 44 -26.18 32.40 16.97
C MET A 44 -25.85 31.22 17.89
N GLN A 45 -26.71 30.90 18.86
CA GLN A 45 -26.50 29.75 19.75
C GLN A 45 -26.47 28.41 18.99
N GLU A 46 -27.32 28.25 17.99
CA GLU A 46 -27.33 27.08 17.11
C GLU A 46 -26.04 26.98 16.29
N THR A 47 -25.60 28.10 15.72
CA THR A 47 -24.33 28.18 14.98
C THR A 47 -23.15 27.81 15.86
N ASP A 48 -23.08 28.33 17.09
CA ASP A 48 -22.02 28.00 18.04
C ASP A 48 -22.01 26.52 18.42
N ARG A 49 -23.19 25.89 18.46
CA ARG A 49 -23.32 24.45 18.70
C ARG A 49 -22.78 23.65 17.50
N LEU A 50 -23.19 24.00 16.29
CA LEU A 50 -22.70 23.34 15.06
C LEU A 50 -21.17 23.48 14.91
N ILE A 51 -20.60 24.64 15.23
CA ILE A 51 -19.15 24.85 15.20
C ILE A 51 -18.44 23.93 16.21
N ARG A 52 -19.02 23.72 17.40
CA ARG A 52 -18.46 22.80 18.40
C ARG A 52 -18.50 21.35 17.91
N GLU A 53 -19.64 20.91 17.39
CA GLU A 53 -19.81 19.56 16.83
C GLU A 53 -18.85 19.32 15.66
N LEU A 54 -18.68 20.31 14.77
CA LEU A 54 -17.72 20.23 13.66
C LEU A 54 -16.27 20.13 14.15
N ARG A 55 -15.89 20.88 15.18
CA ARG A 55 -14.54 20.81 15.77
C ARG A 55 -14.27 19.45 16.40
N GLU A 56 -15.27 18.85 17.05
CA GLU A 56 -15.14 17.51 17.64
C GLU A 56 -15.00 16.44 16.56
N SER A 57 -15.86 16.50 15.53
CA SER A 57 -15.79 15.60 14.37
C SER A 57 -14.45 15.70 13.63
N SER A 58 -13.93 16.92 13.46
CA SER A 58 -12.60 17.14 12.86
C SER A 58 -11.50 16.48 13.69
N LYS A 59 -11.52 16.66 15.02
CA LYS A 59 -10.52 16.03 15.92
C LYS A 59 -10.59 14.51 15.89
N GLU A 60 -11.79 13.94 15.79
CA GLU A 60 -11.95 12.49 15.67
C GLU A 60 -11.41 11.98 14.33
N THR A 61 -11.67 12.70 13.25
CA THR A 61 -11.14 12.40 11.92
C THR A 61 -9.61 12.42 11.93
N ASP A 62 -9.00 13.45 12.53
CA ASP A 62 -7.54 13.56 12.65
C ASP A 62 -6.94 12.37 13.42
N ARG A 63 -7.60 11.93 14.51
CA ARG A 63 -7.16 10.76 15.28
C ARG A 63 -7.22 9.47 14.44
N ARG A 64 -8.32 9.25 13.72
CA ARG A 64 -8.47 8.08 12.83
C ARG A 64 -7.44 8.07 11.71
N MET A 65 -7.13 9.24 11.14
CA MET A 65 -6.08 9.36 10.12
C MET A 65 -4.70 9.00 10.71
N GLN A 66 -4.36 9.50 11.90
CA GLN A 66 -3.10 9.16 12.57
C GLN A 66 -2.98 7.67 12.89
N GLU A 67 -4.07 7.03 13.29
CA GLU A 67 -4.12 5.59 13.55
C GLU A 67 -3.91 4.79 12.25
N THR A 68 -4.60 5.19 11.17
CA THR A 68 -4.44 4.59 9.84
C THR A 68 -3.00 4.71 9.36
N ASP A 69 -2.35 5.86 9.53
CA ASP A 69 -0.96 6.07 9.16
C ASP A 69 0.00 5.16 9.93
N ARG A 70 -0.28 4.87 11.21
CA ARG A 70 0.51 3.92 12.01
C ARG A 70 0.35 2.51 11.49
N LEU A 71 -0.88 2.05 11.24
CA LEU A 71 -1.16 0.73 10.68
C LEU A 71 -0.50 0.52 9.33
N ILE A 72 -0.51 1.54 8.45
CA ILE A 72 0.17 1.49 7.16
C ILE A 72 1.69 1.33 7.32
N ARG A 73 2.30 2.01 8.30
CA ARG A 73 3.74 1.87 8.58
C ARG A 73 4.08 0.47 9.09
N GLU A 74 3.31 -0.04 10.05
CA GLU A 74 3.49 -1.40 10.57
C GLU A 74 3.34 -2.46 9.47
N LEU A 75 2.33 -2.31 8.61
CA LEU A 75 2.12 -3.22 7.47
C LEU A 75 3.30 -3.19 6.49
N ARG A 76 3.85 -1.99 6.20
CA ARG A 76 5.03 -1.85 5.33
C ARG A 76 6.27 -2.49 5.94
N GLU A 77 6.46 -2.38 7.25
CA GLU A 77 7.58 -3.02 7.95
C GLU A 77 7.44 -4.53 7.94
N SER A 78 6.24 -5.05 8.26
CA SER A 78 5.95 -6.48 8.19
C SER A 78 6.15 -7.04 6.79
N SER A 79 5.70 -6.34 5.75
CA SER A 79 5.88 -6.75 4.36
C SER A 79 7.37 -6.82 3.98
N LYS A 80 8.17 -5.83 4.37
CA LYS A 80 9.62 -5.85 4.13
C LYS A 80 10.31 -7.03 4.81
N GLU A 81 9.88 -7.40 6.01
CA GLU A 81 10.44 -8.55 6.71
C GLU A 81 10.06 -9.87 6.02
N THR A 82 8.79 -10.02 5.62
CA THR A 82 8.35 -11.17 4.81
C THR A 82 9.17 -11.30 3.53
N ASP A 83 9.41 -10.21 2.80
CA ASP A 83 10.23 -10.24 1.59
C ASP A 83 11.67 -10.69 1.86
N ARG A 84 12.26 -10.30 3.00
CA ARG A 84 13.59 -10.76 3.40
C ARG A 84 13.59 -12.25 3.71
N GLN A 85 12.55 -12.75 4.37
CA GLN A 85 12.40 -14.17 4.68
C GLN A 85 12.24 -14.99 3.39
N ILE A 86 11.40 -14.55 2.45
CA ILE A 86 11.23 -15.20 1.14
C ILE A 86 12.58 -15.27 0.41
N ARG A 87 13.30 -14.16 0.27
CA ARG A 87 14.63 -14.15 -0.36
C ARG A 87 15.66 -15.04 0.36
N ARG A 88 15.53 -15.23 1.68
CA ARG A 88 16.38 -16.16 2.43
C ARG A 88 16.03 -17.60 2.09
N LEU A 89 14.75 -17.94 2.04
CA LEU A 89 14.25 -19.26 1.67
C LEU A 89 14.66 -19.62 0.25
N GLU A 90 14.47 -18.73 -0.73
CA GLU A 90 14.89 -18.93 -2.12
C GLU A 90 16.38 -19.30 -2.21
N ARG A 91 17.25 -18.57 -1.52
CA ARG A 91 18.70 -18.88 -1.47
C ARG A 91 19.00 -20.21 -0.78
N GLN A 92 18.23 -20.59 0.23
CA GLN A 92 18.40 -21.90 0.88
C GLN A 92 17.94 -23.03 -0.04
N MET A 93 16.80 -22.87 -0.71
CA MET A 93 16.29 -23.84 -1.67
C MET A 93 17.21 -23.99 -2.87
N GLY A 94 17.75 -22.90 -3.45
CA GLY A 94 18.75 -22.98 -4.52
C GLY A 94 20.01 -23.75 -4.08
N ARG A 95 20.51 -23.50 -2.86
CA ARG A 95 21.64 -24.26 -2.30
C ARG A 95 21.31 -25.73 -2.10
N LEU A 96 20.09 -26.06 -1.68
CA LEU A 96 19.64 -27.45 -1.57
C LEU A 96 19.53 -28.11 -2.95
N GLY A 97 18.98 -27.42 -3.95
CA GLY A 97 18.92 -27.89 -5.33
C GLY A 97 20.29 -28.24 -5.89
N ASN A 98 21.27 -27.35 -5.75
CA ASN A 98 22.65 -27.60 -6.19
C ASN A 98 23.27 -28.81 -5.47
N ARG A 99 23.03 -28.97 -4.16
CA ARG A 99 23.52 -30.12 -3.40
C ARG A 99 22.86 -31.43 -3.81
N LEU A 100 21.57 -31.40 -4.16
CA LEU A 100 20.87 -32.57 -4.68
C LEU A 100 21.40 -32.96 -6.06
N GLY A 101 21.67 -31.97 -6.94
CA GLY A 101 22.33 -32.22 -8.24
C GLY A 101 23.68 -32.91 -8.07
N GLN A 102 24.56 -32.35 -7.24
CA GLN A 102 25.86 -32.97 -6.94
C GLN A 102 25.71 -34.36 -6.34
N PHE A 103 24.77 -34.56 -5.41
CA PHE A 103 24.54 -35.87 -4.81
C PHE A 103 24.11 -36.93 -5.85
N VAL A 104 23.28 -36.56 -6.83
CA VAL A 104 22.91 -37.47 -7.91
C VAL A 104 24.13 -37.79 -8.80
N GLN A 105 24.95 -36.79 -9.15
CA GLN A 105 26.18 -37.01 -9.91
C GLN A 105 27.13 -37.97 -9.17
N ASP A 106 27.35 -37.75 -7.87
CA ASP A 106 28.21 -38.58 -7.01
C ASP A 106 27.70 -40.04 -6.93
N MET A 107 26.39 -40.25 -6.98
CA MET A 107 25.79 -41.59 -7.03
C MET A 107 25.92 -42.26 -8.39
N VAL A 108 25.89 -41.48 -9.47
CA VAL A 108 25.95 -41.98 -10.86
C VAL A 108 27.38 -42.31 -11.27
N GLU A 109 28.36 -41.54 -10.83
CA GLU A 109 29.77 -41.68 -11.23
C GLU A 109 30.31 -43.13 -11.08
N PRO A 110 30.14 -43.85 -9.96
CA PRO A 110 30.62 -45.23 -9.83
C PRO A 110 29.91 -46.21 -10.76
N ALA A 111 28.62 -45.98 -11.06
CA ALA A 111 27.85 -46.82 -11.97
C ALA A 111 28.30 -46.63 -13.42
N VAL A 112 28.60 -45.40 -13.81
CA VAL A 112 29.13 -45.03 -15.13
C VAL A 112 30.44 -45.76 -15.42
N VAL A 113 31.38 -45.77 -14.46
CA VAL A 113 32.65 -46.51 -14.60
C VAL A 113 32.40 -48.00 -14.84
N ARG A 114 31.53 -48.61 -14.02
CA ARG A 114 31.20 -50.04 -14.11
C ARG A 114 30.56 -50.40 -15.46
N ILE A 115 29.51 -49.68 -15.86
CA ILE A 115 28.73 -49.99 -17.07
C ILE A 115 29.62 -49.90 -18.32
N PHE A 116 30.43 -48.86 -18.46
CA PHE A 116 31.27 -48.73 -19.65
C PHE A 116 32.40 -49.76 -19.71
N GLN A 117 33.00 -50.10 -18.57
CA GLN A 117 33.98 -51.20 -18.51
C GLN A 117 33.35 -52.56 -18.88
N GLU A 118 32.15 -52.86 -18.40
CA GLU A 118 31.40 -54.07 -18.75
C GLU A 118 31.05 -54.14 -20.24
N GLN A 119 30.82 -53.00 -20.89
CA GLN A 119 30.61 -52.89 -22.34
C GLN A 119 31.92 -52.94 -23.15
N GLY A 120 33.07 -53.19 -22.51
CA GLY A 120 34.36 -53.29 -23.18
C GLY A 120 35.00 -51.93 -23.52
N ILE A 121 34.48 -50.83 -22.95
CA ILE A 121 35.04 -49.49 -23.10
C ILE A 121 35.93 -49.20 -21.88
N PRO A 122 37.27 -49.13 -22.03
CA PRO A 122 38.14 -48.75 -20.92
C PRO A 122 37.76 -47.37 -20.38
N VAL A 123 37.86 -47.16 -19.08
CA VAL A 123 37.63 -45.85 -18.45
C VAL A 123 38.92 -45.41 -17.79
N HIS A 124 39.51 -44.30 -18.26
CA HIS A 124 40.77 -43.78 -17.69
C HIS A 124 40.53 -42.56 -16.79
N ARG A 125 39.52 -41.75 -17.10
CA ARG A 125 39.18 -40.55 -16.33
C ARG A 125 37.69 -40.28 -16.39
N VAL A 126 37.13 -39.90 -15.26
CA VAL A 126 35.80 -39.29 -15.14
C VAL A 126 36.01 -37.85 -14.65
N MET A 127 35.36 -36.91 -15.32
CA MET A 127 35.48 -35.48 -15.03
C MET A 127 34.08 -34.91 -14.78
N PRO A 128 33.77 -34.47 -13.56
CA PRO A 128 32.48 -33.85 -13.27
C PRO A 128 32.41 -32.38 -13.71
N ASN A 129 31.20 -31.89 -13.99
CA ASN A 129 30.87 -30.48 -14.25
C ASN A 129 31.77 -29.83 -15.33
N VAL A 130 31.93 -30.51 -16.47
CA VAL A 130 32.77 -30.01 -17.57
C VAL A 130 32.01 -28.95 -18.37
N GLN A 131 32.57 -27.75 -18.45
CA GLN A 131 31.95 -26.62 -19.16
C GLN A 131 32.64 -26.30 -20.48
N ALA A 132 31.86 -26.20 -21.56
CA ALA A 132 32.30 -25.60 -22.81
C ALA A 132 32.01 -24.09 -22.80
N ARG A 133 32.92 -23.29 -23.39
CA ARG A 133 32.79 -21.83 -23.45
C ARG A 133 33.00 -21.33 -24.88
N ASP A 134 32.30 -20.25 -25.24
CA ASP A 134 32.54 -19.53 -26.50
C ASP A 134 33.78 -18.62 -26.42
N ASP A 135 34.13 -18.00 -27.54
CA ASP A 135 35.28 -17.07 -27.64
C ASP A 135 35.13 -15.85 -26.73
N ALA A 136 33.91 -15.52 -26.30
CA ALA A 136 33.62 -14.46 -25.34
C ALA A 136 33.67 -14.94 -23.87
N GLY A 137 34.00 -16.22 -23.64
CA GLY A 137 34.10 -16.83 -22.32
C GLY A 137 32.77 -17.25 -21.68
N ARG A 138 31.66 -17.14 -22.41
CA ARG A 138 30.32 -17.53 -21.93
C ARG A 138 30.17 -19.05 -22.00
N VAL A 139 29.62 -19.65 -20.94
CA VAL A 139 29.33 -21.08 -20.92
C VAL A 139 28.23 -21.38 -21.94
N THR A 140 28.53 -22.27 -22.89
CA THR A 140 27.60 -22.70 -23.94
C THR A 140 27.00 -24.06 -23.67
N MET A 141 27.67 -24.88 -22.88
CA MET A 141 27.25 -26.23 -22.51
C MET A 141 27.93 -26.64 -21.20
N GLU A 142 27.24 -27.44 -20.40
CA GLU A 142 27.78 -28.13 -19.24
C GLU A 142 27.46 -29.62 -19.39
N ILE A 143 28.44 -30.46 -19.05
CA ILE A 143 28.33 -31.92 -19.03
C ILE A 143 28.50 -32.36 -17.59
N ASP A 144 27.48 -33.00 -17.02
CA ASP A 144 27.49 -33.45 -15.63
C ASP A 144 28.68 -34.38 -15.35
N LEU A 145 28.88 -35.41 -16.18
CA LEU A 145 30.04 -36.30 -16.12
C LEU A 145 30.58 -36.56 -17.53
N LEU A 146 31.86 -36.25 -17.74
CA LEU A 146 32.59 -36.58 -18.96
C LEU A 146 33.55 -37.75 -18.69
N VAL A 147 33.30 -38.88 -19.33
CA VAL A 147 34.14 -40.07 -19.28
C VAL A 147 35.03 -40.10 -20.50
N ILE A 148 36.34 -40.23 -20.32
CA ILE A 148 37.27 -40.32 -21.44
C ILE A 148 38.22 -41.52 -21.29
N ASN A 149 38.54 -42.12 -22.44
CA ASN A 149 39.72 -42.93 -22.64
C ASN A 149 40.50 -42.39 -23.85
N GLY A 150 41.64 -43.01 -24.17
CA GLY A 150 42.50 -42.54 -25.27
C GLY A 150 41.79 -42.41 -26.63
N ASP A 151 40.69 -43.14 -26.83
CA ASP A 151 39.99 -43.29 -28.11
C ASP A 151 38.51 -42.85 -28.07
N HIS A 152 37.90 -42.72 -26.89
CA HIS A 152 36.47 -42.48 -26.68
C HIS A 152 36.23 -41.35 -25.68
N ALA A 153 35.20 -40.55 -25.93
CA ALA A 153 34.65 -39.58 -24.99
C ALA A 153 33.13 -39.81 -24.87
N ILE A 154 32.63 -39.91 -23.64
CA ILE A 154 31.22 -40.18 -23.34
C ILE A 154 30.72 -39.09 -22.39
N ALA A 155 29.73 -38.33 -22.85
CA ALA A 155 29.01 -37.36 -22.02
C ALA A 155 27.83 -38.05 -21.33
N VAL A 156 27.68 -37.83 -20.03
CA VAL A 156 26.58 -38.36 -19.22
C VAL A 156 25.88 -37.20 -18.54
N GLU A 157 24.56 -37.15 -18.68
CA GLU A 157 23.65 -36.24 -17.98
C GLU A 157 23.01 -36.98 -16.79
N CYS A 158 22.94 -36.33 -15.64
CA CYS A 158 22.47 -36.87 -14.37
C CYS A 158 21.16 -36.22 -13.96
N LYS A 159 20.06 -36.99 -13.97
CA LYS A 159 18.74 -36.49 -13.57
C LYS A 159 18.29 -37.13 -12.26
N SER A 160 17.85 -36.31 -11.31
CA SER A 160 17.20 -36.79 -10.07
C SER A 160 15.86 -37.48 -10.34
N ARG A 161 15.18 -37.06 -11.42
CA ARG A 161 13.96 -37.65 -11.94
C ARG A 161 13.94 -37.48 -13.46
N LEU A 162 13.74 -38.58 -14.18
CA LEU A 162 13.65 -38.60 -15.64
C LEU A 162 12.21 -38.31 -16.09
N THR A 163 12.07 -37.47 -17.11
CA THR A 163 10.81 -37.18 -17.82
C THR A 163 10.97 -37.41 -19.33
N SER A 164 9.86 -37.51 -20.07
CA SER A 164 9.87 -37.65 -21.55
C SER A 164 10.62 -36.52 -22.23
N ASP A 165 10.40 -35.28 -21.76
CA ASP A 165 11.03 -34.06 -22.29
C ASP A 165 12.56 -34.05 -22.13
N ASP A 166 13.14 -34.95 -21.32
CA ASP A 166 14.59 -35.07 -21.15
C ASP A 166 15.27 -35.96 -22.21
N VAL A 167 14.51 -36.76 -22.97
CA VAL A 167 15.05 -37.83 -23.83
C VAL A 167 14.48 -37.86 -25.25
N ASP A 168 13.41 -37.11 -25.52
CA ASP A 168 12.79 -36.95 -26.84
C ASP A 168 13.45 -35.84 -27.68
#